data_AF-A0AAJ7NC35-F1
#
_entry.id   AF-A0AAJ7NC35-F1
#
_cell.length_a   1.000
_cell.length_b   1.000
_cell.length_c   1.000
_cell.angle_alpha   90.00
_cell.angle_beta   90.00
_cell.angle_gamma   90.00
#
_symmetry.space_group_name_H-M   'P 1'
#
loop_
_entity.id
_entity.type
_entity.pdbx_description
1 polymer ?
#
loop_
_entity_poly.entity_id
_entity_poly.type
_entity_poly.pdbx_seq_one_letter_code
_entity_poly.pdbx_strand_id
1 'polypeptide(L)'
;MQPKLCESTLIYATDSTSFLSSSHSFICLYRIPSTVLTTDLRILIILLLLMSQRSKVIQLYKTLLYMGREYPGGSELFRKNLKRVFEKNKEERDPMKIDKMLAHGNFVIKELEALYMLRKYRMLKRRYYENP
;
A
#
# COMPACT_ATOMS: atom_id res chain seq x y z
N MET A 1 -24.77 -7.21 59.88
CA MET A 1 -23.35 -7.62 59.72
C MET A 1 -22.74 -6.76 58.63
N GLN A 2 -21.88 -5.80 58.98
CA GLN A 2 -21.03 -5.12 58.00
C GLN A 2 -19.92 -6.08 57.55
N PRO A 3 -19.43 -5.93 56.31
CA PRO A 3 -18.02 -5.57 56.21
C PRO A 3 -17.78 -4.32 55.37
N LYS A 4 -16.80 -3.53 55.82
CA LYS A 4 -16.27 -2.30 55.24
C LYS A 4 -15.18 -2.63 54.22
N LEU A 5 -15.11 -1.87 53.13
CA LEU A 5 -13.87 -1.59 52.39
C LEU A 5 -13.91 -0.11 51.97
N CYS A 6 -12.86 0.61 52.39
CA CYS A 6 -12.70 2.06 52.34
C CYS A 6 -12.62 2.62 50.92
N GLU A 7 -13.40 3.68 50.68
CA GLU A 7 -13.10 4.76 49.74
C GLU A 7 -12.66 6.00 50.54
N SER A 8 -11.63 6.71 50.03
CA SER A 8 -11.43 8.14 50.33
C SER A 8 -10.57 8.79 49.24
N THR A 9 -11.26 9.39 48.25
CA THR A 9 -11.27 10.83 47.93
C THR A 9 -9.91 11.57 48.05
N LEU A 10 -9.24 11.95 46.95
CA LEU A 10 -9.44 13.11 46.05
C LEU A 10 -8.97 14.49 46.59
N ILE A 11 -8.20 15.17 45.73
CA ILE A 11 -8.26 16.61 45.35
C ILE A 11 -7.33 17.65 46.04
N TYR A 12 -6.45 18.20 45.17
CA TYR A 12 -5.95 19.58 44.93
C TYR A 12 -6.23 20.75 45.90
N ALA A 13 -5.22 21.62 46.08
CA ALA A 13 -5.26 23.11 46.12
C ALA A 13 -3.87 23.66 46.54
N THR A 14 -3.09 24.30 45.65
CA THR A 14 -2.94 25.77 45.39
C THR A 14 -2.38 26.62 46.54
N ASP A 15 -1.17 27.19 46.37
CA ASP A 15 -0.94 28.63 46.13
C ASP A 15 0.57 28.91 45.99
N SER A 16 1.06 29.50 44.88
CA SER A 16 1.09 30.95 44.58
C SER A 16 1.99 31.69 45.57
N THR A 17 3.19 32.19 45.27
CA THR A 17 3.59 33.32 44.40
C THR A 17 4.69 34.02 45.24
N SER A 18 5.76 34.68 44.80
CA SER A 18 6.39 35.05 43.54
C SER A 18 7.61 35.90 43.96
N PHE A 19 8.73 35.89 43.24
CA PHE A 19 9.40 37.15 42.89
C PHE A 19 10.44 36.92 41.78
N LEU A 20 10.39 37.81 40.80
CA LEU A 20 11.08 37.77 39.51
C LEU A 20 12.32 38.68 39.48
N SER A 21 13.09 38.48 38.41
CA SER A 21 14.06 39.38 37.78
C SER A 21 15.51 39.14 38.24
N SER A 22 16.53 39.02 37.38
CA SER A 22 16.66 39.56 36.02
C SER A 22 17.63 38.71 35.18
N SER A 23 17.26 38.52 33.91
CA SER A 23 18.11 38.41 32.71
C SER A 23 19.60 38.06 32.87
N HIS A 24 20.02 36.91 32.34
CA HIS A 24 20.69 36.84 31.04
C HIS A 24 20.88 35.38 30.61
N SER A 25 20.29 35.06 29.45
CA SER A 25 20.95 34.31 28.38
C SER A 25 21.01 32.77 28.45
N PHE A 26 20.16 32.19 27.60
CA PHE A 26 20.38 30.96 26.83
C PHE A 26 20.24 29.60 27.53
N ILE A 27 18.97 29.18 27.62
CA ILE A 27 18.43 27.97 26.96
C ILE A 27 19.51 26.93 26.57
N CYS A 28 19.76 25.95 27.44
CA CYS A 28 20.50 24.74 27.08
C CYS A 28 19.51 23.71 26.51
N LEU A 29 19.11 23.94 25.25
CA LEU A 29 18.38 22.94 24.45
C LEU A 29 19.33 21.77 24.13
N TYR A 30 18.87 20.56 24.48
CA TYR A 30 19.12 19.30 23.77
C TYR A 30 20.39 19.23 22.92
N ARG A 31 21.47 18.67 23.50
CA ARG A 31 22.61 18.16 22.73
C ARG A 31 22.27 16.77 22.18
N ILE A 32 21.35 16.71 21.22
CA ILE A 32 21.16 15.56 20.34
C ILE A 32 22.16 15.75 19.18
N PRO A 33 23.06 14.79 18.89
CA PRO A 33 24.01 14.93 17.79
C PRO A 33 23.26 14.94 16.44
N SER A 34 23.34 16.05 15.73
CA SER A 34 22.74 16.29 14.41
C SER A 34 23.59 15.75 13.24
N THR A 35 24.32 14.65 13.42
CA THR A 35 25.20 14.09 12.38
C THR A 35 24.88 12.64 12.01
N VAL A 36 23.60 12.31 11.86
CA VAL A 36 23.17 11.12 11.09
C VAL A 36 21.99 11.49 10.19
N LEU A 37 22.10 12.64 9.52
CA LEU A 37 21.21 12.98 8.42
C LEU A 37 22.10 13.16 7.19
N THR A 38 21.87 12.33 6.15
CA THR A 38 22.37 12.46 4.77
C THR A 38 23.60 11.67 4.28
N THR A 39 23.95 10.51 4.84
CA THR A 39 24.75 9.52 4.07
C THR A 39 23.90 8.34 3.65
N ASP A 40 23.15 8.55 2.56
CA ASP A 40 23.10 7.63 1.42
C ASP A 40 22.02 8.10 0.44
N LEU A 41 22.41 8.51 -0.77
CA LEU A 41 21.48 8.58 -1.91
C LEU A 41 20.69 7.26 -2.05
N ARG A 42 21.25 6.14 -1.59
CA ARG A 42 20.61 4.83 -1.53
C ARG A 42 19.36 4.79 -0.63
N ILE A 43 19.36 5.43 0.54
CA ILE A 43 18.19 5.44 1.45
C ILE A 43 17.06 6.30 0.85
N LEU A 44 17.41 7.47 0.30
CA LEU A 44 16.44 8.34 -0.37
C LEU A 44 15.85 7.67 -1.62
N ILE A 45 16.68 6.99 -2.42
CA ILE A 45 16.24 6.20 -3.58
C ILE A 45 15.32 5.06 -3.14
N ILE A 46 15.64 4.29 -2.09
CA ILE A 46 14.80 3.19 -1.59
C ILE A 46 13.44 3.72 -1.12
N LEU A 47 13.39 4.83 -0.37
CA LEU A 47 12.14 5.41 0.11
C LEU A 47 11.27 5.91 -1.07
N LEU A 48 11.89 6.51 -2.08
CA LEU A 48 11.21 6.95 -3.32
C LEU A 48 10.68 5.75 -4.15
N LEU A 49 11.48 4.68 -4.27
CA LEU A 49 11.12 3.46 -5.02
C LEU A 49 9.97 2.71 -4.36
N LEU A 50 9.95 2.64 -3.04
CA LEU A 50 8.94 1.90 -2.27
C LEU A 50 7.56 2.58 -2.30
N MET A 51 7.54 3.93 -2.37
CA MET A 51 6.31 4.69 -2.64
C MET A 51 5.82 4.51 -4.09
N SER A 52 6.74 4.39 -5.06
CA SER A 52 6.42 4.16 -6.48
C SER A 52 5.90 2.74 -6.77
N GLN A 53 6.45 1.71 -6.13
CA GLN A 53 6.07 0.33 -6.41
C GLN A 53 4.65 0.00 -5.93
N ARG A 54 4.24 0.49 -4.75
CA ARG A 54 2.89 0.24 -4.24
C ARG A 54 1.80 0.81 -5.16
N SER A 55 2.00 2.01 -5.70
CA SER A 55 1.03 2.60 -6.64
C SER A 55 0.93 1.80 -7.93
N LYS A 56 2.06 1.34 -8.49
CA LYS A 56 2.09 0.45 -9.66
C LYS A 56 1.35 -0.86 -9.43
N VAL A 57 1.54 -1.49 -8.26
CA VAL A 57 0.85 -2.74 -7.88
C VAL A 57 -0.66 -2.52 -7.80
N ILE A 58 -1.11 -1.43 -7.18
CA ILE A 58 -2.53 -1.08 -7.07
C ILE A 58 -3.14 -0.82 -8.46
N GLN A 59 -2.42 -0.10 -9.33
CA GLN A 59 -2.84 0.15 -10.70
C GLN A 59 -2.98 -1.17 -11.47
N LEU A 60 -1.96 -2.04 -11.41
CA LEU A 60 -1.98 -3.35 -12.04
C LEU A 60 -3.19 -4.18 -11.58
N TYR A 61 -3.46 -4.22 -10.27
CA TYR A 61 -4.60 -4.94 -9.71
C TYR A 61 -5.94 -4.44 -10.27
N LYS A 62 -6.13 -3.11 -10.34
CA LYS A 62 -7.34 -2.50 -10.92
C LYS A 62 -7.48 -2.80 -12.41
N THR A 63 -6.39 -2.69 -13.16
CA THR A 63 -6.36 -2.98 -14.60
C THR A 63 -6.72 -4.43 -14.88
N LEU A 64 -6.12 -5.38 -14.15
CA LEU A 64 -6.43 -6.80 -14.31
C LEU A 64 -7.90 -7.12 -13.94
N LEU A 65 -8.45 -6.51 -12.89
CA LEU A 65 -9.87 -6.67 -12.56
C LEU A 65 -10.80 -6.16 -13.67
N TYR A 66 -10.44 -5.04 -14.31
CA TYR A 66 -11.21 -4.48 -15.42
C TYR A 66 -11.18 -5.42 -16.64
N MET A 67 -9.98 -5.86 -17.05
CA MET A 67 -9.76 -6.73 -18.20
C MET A 67 -10.33 -8.14 -17.99
N GLY A 68 -10.24 -8.66 -16.77
CA GLY A 68 -10.72 -10.00 -16.41
C GLY A 68 -12.23 -10.18 -16.44
N ARG A 69 -13.03 -9.14 -16.66
CA ARG A 69 -14.50 -9.25 -16.75
C ARG A 69 -14.96 -10.08 -17.94
N GLU A 70 -14.17 -10.11 -19.01
CA GLU A 70 -14.49 -10.82 -20.25
C GLU A 70 -13.76 -12.16 -20.36
N TYR A 71 -13.17 -12.63 -19.26
CA TYR A 71 -12.47 -13.90 -19.20
C TYR A 71 -13.42 -15.08 -19.50
N PRO A 72 -13.05 -16.03 -20.38
CA PRO A 72 -13.95 -17.10 -20.82
C PRO A 72 -14.42 -18.02 -19.68
N GLY A 73 -13.66 -18.16 -18.60
CA GLY A 73 -14.03 -18.94 -17.41
C GLY A 73 -14.91 -18.20 -16.41
N GLY A 74 -15.40 -17.01 -16.75
CA GLY A 74 -16.19 -16.15 -15.87
C GLY A 74 -15.35 -15.20 -15.02
N SER A 75 -15.91 -14.02 -14.77
CA SER A 75 -15.26 -12.94 -14.03
C SER A 75 -15.00 -13.29 -12.56
N GLU A 76 -15.89 -14.05 -11.92
CA GLU A 76 -15.76 -14.45 -10.52
C GLU A 76 -14.59 -15.42 -10.30
N LEU A 77 -14.42 -16.39 -11.19
CA LEU A 77 -13.29 -17.32 -11.15
C LEU A 77 -11.96 -16.58 -11.29
N PHE A 78 -11.89 -15.66 -12.26
CA PHE A 78 -10.71 -14.83 -12.46
C PHE A 78 -10.40 -13.97 -11.23
N ARG A 79 -11.43 -13.30 -10.67
CA ARG A 79 -11.31 -12.46 -9.47
C ARG A 79 -10.82 -13.26 -8.26
N LYS A 80 -11.33 -14.47 -8.05
CA LYS A 80 -10.89 -15.38 -6.97
C LYS A 80 -9.44 -15.78 -7.12
N ASN A 81 -9.03 -16.15 -8.34
CA ASN A 81 -7.64 -16.52 -8.64
C ASN A 81 -6.68 -15.35 -8.47
N LEU A 82 -7.06 -14.18 -8.97
CA LEU A 82 -6.29 -12.95 -8.85
C LEU A 82 -6.10 -12.59 -7.37
N LYS A 83 -7.20 -12.54 -6.59
CA LYS A 83 -7.12 -12.30 -5.14
C LYS A 83 -6.19 -13.29 -4.44
N ARG A 84 -6.28 -14.58 -4.78
CA ARG A 84 -5.40 -15.62 -4.23
C ARG A 84 -3.92 -15.37 -4.53
N VAL A 85 -3.58 -14.93 -5.74
CA VAL A 85 -2.19 -14.64 -6.13
C VAL A 85 -1.66 -13.42 -5.38
N PHE A 86 -2.43 -12.34 -5.28
CA PHE A 86 -1.99 -11.14 -4.55
C PHE A 86 -1.89 -11.38 -3.05
N GLU A 87 -2.83 -12.15 -2.46
CA GLU A 87 -2.79 -12.52 -1.04
C GLU A 87 -1.53 -13.34 -0.70
N LYS A 88 -1.16 -14.30 -1.56
CA LYS A 88 0.05 -15.11 -1.39
C LYS A 88 1.34 -14.30 -1.33
N ASN A 89 1.37 -13.13 -1.97
CA ASN A 89 2.58 -12.31 -2.09
C ASN A 89 2.51 -11.00 -1.31
N LYS A 90 1.53 -10.85 -0.40
CA LYS A 90 1.30 -9.60 0.35
C LYS A 90 2.48 -9.17 1.25
N GLU A 91 3.27 -10.14 1.71
CA GLU A 91 4.37 -9.93 2.65
C GLU A 91 5.72 -9.73 1.95
N GLU A 92 5.75 -9.80 0.62
CA GLU A 92 6.98 -9.62 -0.15
C GLU A 92 7.48 -8.19 -0.05
N ARG A 93 8.76 -8.03 0.29
CA ARG A 93 9.41 -6.73 0.51
C ARG A 93 10.61 -6.49 -0.40
N ASP A 94 11.08 -7.51 -1.11
CA ASP A 94 12.20 -7.36 -2.03
C ASP A 94 11.76 -6.56 -3.28
N PRO A 95 12.33 -5.35 -3.53
CA PRO A 95 11.95 -4.52 -4.66
C PRO A 95 12.21 -5.20 -6.01
N MET A 96 13.28 -5.99 -6.14
CA MET A 96 13.60 -6.66 -7.41
C MET A 96 12.57 -7.75 -7.74
N LYS A 97 12.12 -8.48 -6.72
CA LYS A 97 11.08 -9.49 -6.87
C LYS A 97 9.72 -8.86 -7.20
N ILE A 98 9.37 -7.75 -6.56
CA ILE A 98 8.14 -7.00 -6.86
C ILE A 98 8.12 -6.55 -8.33
N ASP A 99 9.23 -6.02 -8.84
CA ASP A 99 9.31 -5.57 -10.24
C ASP A 99 9.16 -6.74 -11.23
N LYS A 100 9.75 -7.91 -10.93
CA LYS A 100 9.53 -9.13 -11.73
C LYS A 100 8.07 -9.56 -11.74
N MET A 101 7.39 -9.49 -10.59
CA MET A 101 5.98 -9.84 -10.48
C MET A 101 5.08 -8.84 -11.21
N LEU A 102 5.41 -7.54 -11.17
CA LEU A 102 4.75 -6.51 -11.97
C LEU A 102 4.90 -6.79 -13.47
N ALA A 103 6.11 -7.15 -13.92
CA ALA A 103 6.36 -7.51 -15.33
C ALA A 103 5.53 -8.73 -15.75
N HIS A 104 5.44 -9.76 -14.90
CA HIS A 104 4.58 -10.91 -15.14
C HIS A 104 3.09 -10.52 -15.23
N GLY A 105 2.61 -9.63 -14.34
CA GLY A 105 1.24 -9.12 -14.43
C GLY A 105 0.96 -8.36 -15.73
N ASN A 106 1.92 -7.59 -16.23
CA ASN A 106 1.81 -6.91 -17.52
C ASN A 106 1.75 -7.91 -18.69
N PHE A 107 2.48 -9.02 -18.61
CA PHE A 107 2.37 -10.09 -19.60
C PHE A 107 0.94 -10.68 -19.63
N VAL A 108 0.35 -10.94 -18.47
CA VAL A 108 -1.04 -11.44 -18.37
C VAL A 108 -2.04 -10.46 -18.99
N ILE A 109 -1.82 -9.14 -18.86
CA ILE A 109 -2.65 -8.14 -19.56
C ILE A 109 -2.59 -8.35 -21.07
N LYS A 110 -1.41 -8.60 -21.64
CA LYS A 110 -1.24 -8.86 -23.07
C LYS A 110 -1.91 -10.15 -23.53
N GLU A 111 -1.90 -11.19 -22.70
CA GLU A 111 -2.67 -12.41 -22.97
C GLU A 111 -4.17 -12.14 -23.01
N LEU A 112 -4.70 -11.36 -22.06
CA LEU A 112 -6.10 -10.98 -22.03
C LEU A 112 -6.50 -10.12 -23.25
N GLU A 113 -5.65 -9.18 -23.67
CA GLU A 113 -5.83 -8.41 -24.91
C GLU A 113 -5.89 -9.34 -26.13
N ALA A 114 -4.97 -10.31 -26.23
CA ALA A 114 -4.94 -11.27 -27.32
C ALA A 114 -6.21 -12.15 -27.35
N LEU A 115 -6.67 -12.62 -26.18
CA LEU A 115 -7.92 -13.37 -26.05
C LEU A 115 -9.14 -12.55 -26.48
N TYR A 116 -9.18 -11.27 -26.10
CA TYR A 116 -10.21 -10.35 -26.54
C TYR A 116 -10.25 -10.23 -28.08
N MET A 117 -9.10 -10.02 -28.71
CA MET A 117 -8.99 -9.90 -30.17
C MET A 117 -9.39 -11.20 -30.88
N LEU A 118 -8.96 -12.35 -30.35
CA LEU A 118 -9.33 -13.66 -30.90
C LEU A 118 -10.84 -13.89 -30.86
N ARG A 119 -11.49 -13.56 -29.74
CA ARG A 119 -12.95 -13.66 -29.62
C ARG A 119 -13.64 -12.72 -30.61
N LYS A 120 -13.17 -11.48 -30.76
CA LYS A 120 -13.68 -10.51 -31.73
C LYS A 120 -13.57 -11.03 -33.17
N TYR A 121 -12.42 -11.56 -33.54
CA TYR A 121 -12.20 -12.17 -34.85
C TYR A 121 -13.13 -13.36 -35.10
N ARG A 122 -13.25 -14.28 -34.14
CA ARG A 122 -14.17 -15.43 -34.25
C ARG A 122 -15.60 -14.97 -34.53
N MET A 123 -16.10 -13.99 -33.76
CA MET A 123 -17.44 -13.43 -33.98
C MET A 123 -17.61 -12.81 -35.36
N LEU A 124 -16.62 -12.04 -35.83
CA LEU A 124 -16.64 -11.44 -37.16
C LEU A 124 -16.68 -12.52 -38.26
N LYS A 125 -15.84 -13.55 -38.12
CA LYS A 125 -15.77 -14.65 -39.09
C LYS A 125 -17.12 -15.34 -39.26
N ARG A 126 -17.81 -15.63 -38.15
CA ARG A 126 -19.14 -16.25 -38.16
C ARG A 126 -20.16 -15.42 -38.94
N ARG A 127 -20.17 -14.10 -38.70
CA ARG A 127 -21.16 -13.20 -39.32
C ARG A 127 -21.00 -13.07 -40.84
N TYR A 128 -19.78 -13.02 -41.33
CA TYR A 128 -19.51 -12.69 -42.74
C TYR A 128 -19.22 -13.90 -43.63
N TYR A 129 -18.82 -15.04 -43.08
CA TYR A 129 -18.38 -16.19 -43.89
C TYR A 129 -19.14 -17.50 -43.62
N GLU A 130 -19.95 -17.61 -42.57
CA GLU A 130 -20.71 -18.85 -42.28
C GLU A 130 -22.12 -18.85 -42.90
N ASN A 131 -22.58 -17.74 -43.49
CA ASN A 131 -23.77 -17.69 -44.35
C ASN A 131 -23.32 -17.53 -45.81
N PRO A 132 -23.56 -18.51 -46.71
CA PRO A 132 -23.34 -18.34 -48.14
C PRO A 132 -24.35 -17.37 -48.77
#